data_AF-A0A6F9ZY13-F1
#
_entry.id   AF-A0A6F9ZY13-F1
#
_cell.length_a   1.000
_cell.length_b   1.000
_cell.length_c   1.000
_cell.angle_alpha   90.00
_cell.angle_beta   90.00
_cell.angle_gamma   90.00
#
_symmetry.space_group_name_H-M   'P 1'
#
loop_
_entity.id
_entity.type
_entity.pdbx_description
1 polymer ?
#
loop_
_entity_poly.entity_id
_entity_poly.type
_entity_poly.pdbx_seq_one_letter_code
_entity_poly.pdbx_strand_id
1 'polypeptide(L)'
;METRDNNDPALAPERAHERLAKRGPLMSYARNPGWRAEATDTLDDLLFGHEERESIDFDKIRFRHLEDLGDANQFEIEFEAEPGVNAVGRLFVPKSARNAPLMLILQGHVEGMHVSWGEGPEKWGSTGHHHVQQCLEQGFAAFALEQRGFGRRRDQRLKEQARYGGRCHNAAMVAQLHGRTLIGERVRDAQVALDAIAYLRNNLDGDAFPRLDLARVASMGNSAGGTVTIYASIFDERIKAAMPSGSLCQFDRSIGIIDHCVCNFIPGIRRYFEMGDIGALIAPKPLVVVHGVEDAIFPIAGTREAMDTIRRAYADAGVPDMCALVEGPHGHEFYPELAWPLFRRLTGW
;
A
#
# COMPACT_ATOMS: atom_id res chain seq x y z
N MET A 1 18.82 5.40 43.93
CA MET A 1 17.75 4.41 44.17
C MET A 1 17.80 3.47 43.00
N GLU A 2 18.53 2.36 43.13
CA GLU A 2 18.63 1.34 42.09
C GLU A 2 17.24 0.69 41.94
N THR A 3 16.61 0.88 40.78
CA THR A 3 15.42 0.14 40.42
C THR A 3 15.82 -1.33 40.36
N ARG A 4 15.34 -2.14 41.31
CA ARG A 4 15.43 -3.60 41.20
C ARG A 4 14.64 -3.99 39.97
N ASP A 5 15.36 -4.28 38.90
CA ASP A 5 14.79 -4.83 37.68
C ASP A 5 14.39 -6.28 37.99
N ASN A 6 13.14 -6.47 38.41
CA ASN A 6 12.53 -7.77 38.71
C ASN A 6 12.00 -8.45 37.44
N ASN A 7 12.52 -8.10 36.25
CA ASN A 7 12.12 -8.74 35.00
C ASN A 7 12.55 -10.21 34.98
N ASP A 8 11.56 -11.12 35.02
CA ASP A 8 11.75 -12.55 34.76
C ASP A 8 11.34 -12.86 33.31
N PRO A 9 12.30 -13.17 32.41
CA PRO A 9 12.00 -13.53 31.02
C PRO A 9 11.10 -14.77 30.85
N ALA A 10 10.90 -15.57 31.89
CA ALA A 10 9.95 -16.69 31.86
C ALA A 10 8.48 -16.23 32.02
N LEU A 11 8.26 -15.05 32.60
CA LEU A 11 6.92 -14.48 32.84
C LEU A 11 6.48 -13.50 31.73
N ALA A 12 7.37 -13.25 30.77
CA ALA A 12 7.16 -12.24 29.75
C ALA A 12 6.17 -12.72 28.65
N PRO A 13 5.28 -11.85 28.15
CA PRO A 13 4.18 -12.22 27.26
C PRO A 13 4.66 -12.81 25.92
N GLU A 14 5.85 -12.45 25.46
CA GLU A 14 6.44 -12.94 24.22
C GLU A 14 6.58 -14.47 24.19
N ARG A 15 6.70 -15.15 25.35
CA ARG A 15 6.71 -16.62 25.42
C ARG A 15 5.45 -17.24 24.83
N ALA A 16 4.29 -16.61 25.03
CA ALA A 16 3.05 -17.04 24.43
C ALA A 16 3.03 -16.79 22.92
N HIS A 17 3.57 -15.65 22.47
CA HIS A 17 3.65 -15.27 21.07
C HIS A 17 4.60 -16.18 20.28
N GLU A 18 5.79 -16.48 20.80
CA GLU A 18 6.75 -17.44 20.22
C GLU A 18 6.14 -18.82 20.01
N ARG A 19 5.30 -19.28 20.95
CA ARG A 19 4.58 -20.55 20.84
C ARG A 19 3.52 -20.50 19.74
N LEU A 20 2.83 -19.36 19.57
CA LEU A 20 1.81 -19.18 18.53
C LEU A 20 2.45 -19.06 17.14
N ALA A 21 3.57 -18.36 17.01
CA ALA A 21 4.33 -18.21 15.75
C ALA A 21 4.78 -19.58 15.18
N LYS A 22 5.11 -20.54 16.05
CA LYS A 22 5.43 -21.93 15.63
C LYS A 22 4.28 -22.67 14.95
N ARG A 23 3.04 -22.17 15.06
CA ARG A 23 1.89 -22.70 14.30
C ARG A 23 1.95 -22.13 12.89
N GLY A 24 2.09 -23.01 11.90
CA GLY A 24 2.00 -22.60 10.49
C GLY A 24 0.63 -21.96 10.17
N PRO A 25 0.56 -21.10 9.14
CA PRO A 25 -0.68 -20.47 8.73
C PRO A 25 -1.70 -21.50 8.20
N LEU A 26 -2.97 -21.37 8.61
CA LEU A 26 -4.06 -22.26 8.15
C LEU A 26 -4.30 -22.17 6.64
N MET A 27 -3.96 -21.04 6.02
CA MET A 27 -4.09 -20.76 4.59
C MET A 27 -2.73 -20.50 3.94
N SER A 28 -1.70 -21.24 4.37
CA SER A 28 -0.42 -21.30 3.67
C SER A 28 -0.65 -21.57 2.17
N TYR A 29 0.11 -20.90 1.31
CA TYR A 29 -0.04 -21.05 -0.14
C TYR A 29 -0.01 -22.53 -0.57
N ALA A 30 -1.05 -22.93 -1.32
CA ALA A 30 -1.16 -24.25 -1.90
C ALA A 30 -1.70 -24.17 -3.33
N ARG A 31 -1.22 -25.04 -4.22
CA ARG A 31 -1.60 -25.09 -5.64
C ARG A 31 -3.04 -25.57 -5.91
N ASN A 32 -3.88 -25.72 -4.89
CA ASN A 32 -5.22 -26.28 -5.10
C ASN A 32 -6.20 -25.20 -5.66
N PRO A 33 -7.20 -25.58 -6.47
CA PRO A 33 -8.08 -24.60 -7.14
C PRO A 33 -8.95 -23.76 -6.19
N GLY A 34 -9.27 -24.27 -5.00
CA GLY A 34 -10.13 -23.58 -4.03
C GLY A 34 -9.39 -22.57 -3.15
N TRP A 35 -8.07 -22.73 -3.00
CA TRP A 35 -7.25 -21.94 -2.07
C TRP A 35 -7.38 -20.46 -2.33
N ARG A 36 -7.29 -20.02 -3.59
CA ARG A 36 -7.31 -18.58 -3.91
C ARG A 36 -8.60 -17.91 -3.47
N ALA A 37 -9.75 -18.51 -3.78
CA ALA A 37 -11.04 -17.96 -3.39
C ALA A 37 -11.19 -17.93 -1.86
N GLU A 38 -10.91 -19.06 -1.19
CA GLU A 38 -11.00 -19.17 0.26
C GLU A 38 -10.05 -18.20 0.99
N ALA A 39 -8.82 -18.05 0.47
CA ALA A 39 -7.82 -17.13 1.00
C ALA A 39 -8.22 -15.66 0.78
N THR A 40 -8.74 -15.32 -0.40
CA THR A 40 -9.23 -13.97 -0.67
C THR A 40 -10.42 -13.62 0.22
N ASP A 41 -11.39 -14.52 0.37
CA ASP A 41 -12.56 -14.30 1.23
C ASP A 41 -12.16 -14.13 2.69
N THR A 42 -11.28 -15.01 3.19
CA THR A 42 -10.77 -14.90 4.57
C THR A 42 -9.98 -13.62 4.79
N LEU A 43 -9.20 -13.19 3.80
CA LEU A 43 -8.44 -11.95 3.89
C LEU A 43 -9.37 -10.73 3.83
N ASP A 44 -10.44 -10.79 3.04
CA ASP A 44 -11.48 -9.77 2.97
C ASP A 44 -12.13 -9.58 4.36
N ASP A 45 -12.57 -10.68 4.98
CA ASP A 45 -13.18 -10.67 6.31
C ASP A 45 -12.26 -10.04 7.36
N LEU A 46 -10.97 -10.40 7.36
CA LEU A 46 -9.98 -9.88 8.29
C LEU A 46 -9.71 -8.37 8.12
N LEU A 47 -9.83 -7.85 6.90
CA LEU A 47 -9.55 -6.45 6.61
C LEU A 47 -10.77 -5.55 6.83
N PHE A 48 -11.94 -6.04 6.44
CA PHE A 48 -13.17 -5.24 6.26
C PHE A 48 -14.31 -5.61 7.20
N GLY A 49 -14.20 -6.68 8.01
CA GLY A 49 -15.12 -6.95 9.10
C GLY A 49 -16.55 -7.34 8.70
N HIS A 50 -16.73 -7.91 7.49
CA HIS A 50 -18.03 -8.24 6.87
C HIS A 50 -18.99 -7.04 6.67
N GLU A 51 -18.49 -5.80 6.73
CA GLU A 51 -19.35 -4.64 6.47
C GLU A 51 -19.71 -4.52 4.99
N GLU A 52 -20.99 -4.21 4.74
CA GLU A 52 -21.44 -3.91 3.39
C GLU A 52 -20.75 -2.64 2.88
N ARG A 53 -20.15 -2.75 1.69
CA ARG A 53 -19.44 -1.64 1.06
C ARG A 53 -20.45 -0.78 0.31
N GLU A 54 -20.89 0.30 0.95
CA GLU A 54 -21.88 1.21 0.34
C GLU A 54 -21.40 1.81 -0.99
N SER A 55 -22.32 1.99 -1.94
CA SER A 55 -22.00 2.62 -3.22
C SER A 55 -21.58 4.07 -3.04
N ILE A 56 -20.70 4.54 -3.92
CA ILE A 56 -20.20 5.90 -3.89
C ILE A 56 -21.21 6.88 -4.48
N ASP A 57 -21.30 8.07 -3.90
CA ASP A 57 -22.11 9.17 -4.43
C ASP A 57 -21.26 10.01 -5.39
N PHE A 58 -21.45 9.76 -6.70
CA PHE A 58 -20.70 10.44 -7.75
C PHE A 58 -20.98 11.95 -7.83
N ASP A 59 -22.14 12.42 -7.33
CA ASP A 59 -22.50 13.85 -7.32
C ASP A 59 -21.65 14.64 -6.31
N LYS A 60 -21.02 13.96 -5.36
CA LYS A 60 -20.10 14.55 -4.38
C LYS A 60 -18.65 14.61 -4.85
N ILE A 61 -18.36 14.17 -6.08
CA ILE A 61 -17.02 14.32 -6.65
C ILE A 61 -16.79 15.78 -7.01
N ARG A 62 -15.71 16.35 -6.47
CA ARG A 62 -15.22 17.68 -6.84
C ARG A 62 -13.90 17.53 -7.58
N PHE A 63 -13.85 18.12 -8.76
CA PHE A 63 -12.69 18.09 -9.62
C PHE A 63 -12.23 19.52 -9.91
N ARG A 64 -10.93 19.81 -9.71
CA ARG A 64 -10.37 21.15 -9.92
C ARG A 64 -9.01 21.06 -10.61
N HIS A 65 -8.86 21.79 -11.71
CA HIS A 65 -7.54 22.06 -12.30
C HIS A 65 -6.84 23.14 -11.46
N LEU A 66 -5.60 22.90 -11.03
CA LEU A 66 -4.86 23.82 -10.15
C LEU A 66 -3.87 24.68 -10.93
N GLU A 67 -2.79 24.06 -11.40
CA GLU A 67 -1.63 24.71 -11.99
C GLU A 67 -0.97 23.78 -13.03
N ASP A 68 -0.33 24.43 -14.01
CA ASP A 68 0.57 23.79 -14.97
C ASP A 68 1.96 23.69 -14.35
N LEU A 69 2.35 22.49 -13.90
CA LEU A 69 3.73 22.20 -13.50
C LEU A 69 4.58 22.02 -14.74
N GLY A 70 4.96 23.10 -15.44
CA GLY A 70 5.89 23.06 -16.58
C GLY A 70 5.51 22.03 -17.67
N ASP A 71 5.97 20.80 -17.49
CA ASP A 71 5.77 19.59 -18.30
C ASP A 71 4.57 18.70 -17.92
N ALA A 72 3.82 18.99 -16.86
CA ALA A 72 2.64 18.23 -16.42
C ALA A 72 1.45 19.14 -15.99
N ASN A 73 0.23 18.61 -16.12
CA ASN A 73 -0.99 19.24 -15.60
C ASN A 73 -1.33 18.66 -14.22
N GLN A 74 -1.77 19.50 -13.28
CA GLN A 74 -2.11 19.07 -11.92
C GLN A 74 -3.59 19.32 -11.58
N PHE A 75 -4.26 18.28 -11.08
CA PHE A 75 -5.67 18.33 -10.69
C PHE A 75 -5.88 17.87 -9.23
N GLU A 76 -6.87 18.43 -8.56
CA GLU A 76 -7.44 17.92 -7.32
C GLU A 76 -8.68 17.09 -7.62
N ILE A 77 -8.78 15.94 -6.96
CA ILE A 77 -10.00 15.15 -6.91
C ILE A 77 -10.38 14.96 -5.45
N GLU A 78 -11.48 15.56 -5.02
CA GLU A 78 -12.13 15.27 -3.74
C GLU A 78 -13.36 14.40 -3.99
N PHE A 79 -13.58 13.41 -3.13
CA PHE A 79 -14.68 12.47 -3.25
C PHE A 79 -15.06 11.90 -1.88
N GLU A 80 -16.25 11.34 -1.76
CA GLU A 80 -16.69 10.63 -0.56
C GLU A 80 -16.24 9.17 -0.66
N ALA A 81 -15.35 8.74 0.25
CA ALA A 81 -14.84 7.37 0.27
C ALA A 81 -15.84 6.40 0.91
N GLU A 82 -16.60 6.90 1.90
CA GLU A 82 -17.70 6.24 2.61
C GLU A 82 -18.65 7.36 3.07
N PRO A 83 -19.95 7.10 3.33
CA PRO A 83 -20.89 8.17 3.71
C PRO A 83 -20.39 9.06 4.85
N GLY A 84 -20.31 10.36 4.59
CA GLY A 84 -19.80 11.37 5.51
C GLY A 84 -18.28 11.44 5.64
N VAL A 85 -17.53 10.59 4.94
CA VAL A 85 -16.07 10.49 5.02
C VAL A 85 -15.42 10.88 3.70
N ASN A 86 -14.89 12.10 3.64
CA ASN A 86 -14.22 12.61 2.45
C ASN A 86 -12.76 12.11 2.32
N ALA A 87 -12.36 11.92 1.08
CA ALA A 87 -10.99 11.67 0.64
C ALA A 87 -10.58 12.67 -0.44
N VAL A 88 -9.27 12.79 -0.65
CA VAL A 88 -8.70 13.71 -1.62
C VAL A 88 -7.41 13.14 -2.20
N GLY A 89 -7.15 13.42 -3.47
CA GLY A 89 -5.85 13.14 -4.09
C GLY A 89 -5.47 14.18 -5.12
N ARG A 90 -4.21 14.11 -5.55
CA ARG A 90 -3.66 14.92 -6.66
C ARG A 90 -3.38 14.03 -7.86
N LEU A 91 -3.97 14.37 -8.99
CA LEU A 91 -3.66 13.77 -10.29
C LEU A 91 -2.65 14.64 -11.04
N PHE A 92 -1.58 14.03 -11.51
CA PHE A 92 -0.57 14.65 -12.35
C PHE A 92 -0.53 13.93 -13.69
N VAL A 93 -0.58 14.67 -14.79
CA VAL A 93 -0.56 14.07 -16.13
C VAL A 93 0.50 14.75 -16.99
N PRO A 94 1.49 14.00 -17.52
CA PRO A 94 2.50 14.57 -18.42
C PRO A 94 1.85 15.18 -19.66
N LYS A 95 2.20 16.43 -20.00
CA LYS A 95 1.72 17.11 -21.21
C LYS A 95 2.17 16.42 -22.50
N SER A 96 3.28 15.69 -22.43
CA SER A 96 3.80 14.88 -23.54
C SER A 96 2.95 13.64 -23.84
N ALA A 97 2.14 13.17 -22.88
CA ALA A 97 1.42 11.92 -22.99
C ALA A 97 0.01 12.11 -23.58
N ARG A 98 -0.29 11.39 -24.67
CA ARG A 98 -1.64 11.36 -25.26
C ARG A 98 -2.61 10.43 -24.52
N ASN A 99 -2.10 9.37 -23.91
CA ASN A 99 -2.86 8.35 -23.18
C ASN A 99 -1.93 7.67 -22.16
N ALA A 100 -1.70 8.33 -21.03
CA ALA A 100 -0.72 7.88 -20.05
C ALA A 100 -1.27 6.69 -19.23
N PRO A 101 -0.48 5.62 -19.00
CA PRO A 101 -0.81 4.65 -17.96
C PRO A 101 -0.88 5.36 -16.60
N LEU A 102 -1.73 4.86 -15.71
CA LEU A 102 -1.95 5.48 -14.40
C LEU A 102 -1.19 4.73 -13.32
N MET A 103 -0.39 5.45 -12.52
CA MET A 103 0.16 4.96 -11.27
C MET A 103 -0.63 5.53 -10.09
N LEU A 104 -1.28 4.65 -9.32
CA LEU A 104 -1.85 4.97 -8.02
C LEU A 104 -0.74 4.97 -6.97
N ILE A 105 -0.41 6.14 -6.44
CA ILE A 105 0.64 6.35 -5.46
C ILE A 105 0.05 6.37 -4.06
N LEU A 106 0.58 5.49 -3.22
CA LEU A 106 0.25 5.35 -1.82
C LEU A 106 1.50 5.68 -0.99
N GLN A 107 1.44 6.74 -0.21
CA GLN A 107 2.50 7.24 0.66
C GLN A 107 2.74 6.38 1.91
N GLY A 108 3.99 6.32 2.35
CA GLY A 108 4.38 5.68 3.61
C GLY A 108 4.08 6.54 4.84
N HIS A 109 4.82 6.31 5.92
CA HIS A 109 4.75 7.10 7.14
C HIS A 109 5.45 8.48 7.01
N VAL A 110 5.06 9.24 5.97
CA VAL A 110 5.48 10.61 5.69
C VAL A 110 4.40 11.61 6.16
N GLU A 111 4.64 12.90 5.99
CA GLU A 111 3.74 13.98 6.42
C GLU A 111 2.39 13.94 5.68
N GLY A 112 2.39 13.59 4.39
CA GLY A 112 1.21 13.44 3.54
C GLY A 112 1.58 13.21 2.08
N MET A 113 0.57 13.18 1.20
CA MET A 113 0.75 12.91 -0.23
C MET A 113 1.71 13.89 -0.92
N HIS A 114 1.81 15.11 -0.40
CA HIS A 114 2.64 16.21 -0.92
C HIS A 114 4.13 15.89 -1.02
N VAL A 115 4.62 15.01 -0.14
CA VAL A 115 5.98 14.48 -0.22
C VAL A 115 6.24 13.77 -1.56
N SER A 116 5.21 13.19 -2.17
CA SER A 116 5.36 12.45 -3.44
C SER A 116 5.79 13.34 -4.61
N TRP A 117 5.59 14.66 -4.54
CA TRP A 117 6.00 15.61 -5.57
C TRP A 117 7.03 16.64 -5.06
N GLY A 118 7.70 16.33 -3.96
CA GLY A 118 8.82 17.14 -3.44
C GLY A 118 8.42 18.30 -2.54
N GLU A 119 7.15 18.44 -2.20
CA GLU A 119 6.72 19.33 -1.13
C GLU A 119 6.89 18.58 0.19
N GLY A 120 8.01 18.79 0.88
CA GLY A 120 8.31 18.15 2.16
C GLY A 120 9.77 18.31 2.55
N PRO A 121 10.20 17.78 3.71
CA PRO A 121 11.61 17.76 4.07
C PRO A 121 12.48 17.07 3.02
N GLU A 122 13.64 17.66 2.69
CA GLU A 122 14.57 17.19 1.66
C GLU A 122 14.98 15.71 1.80
N LYS A 123 15.05 15.21 3.04
CA LYS A 123 15.35 13.80 3.37
C LYS A 123 14.44 12.79 2.65
N TRP A 124 13.23 13.20 2.26
CA TRP A 124 12.32 12.31 1.56
C TRP A 124 12.70 12.13 0.09
N GLY A 125 13.22 13.19 -0.54
CA GLY A 125 13.80 13.11 -1.87
C GLY A 125 15.02 12.18 -1.90
N SER A 126 15.92 12.31 -0.92
CA SER A 126 17.11 11.46 -0.83
C SER A 126 16.82 9.98 -0.59
N THR A 127 15.62 9.64 -0.12
CA THR A 127 15.17 8.26 0.15
C THR A 127 14.16 7.75 -0.89
N GLY A 128 14.06 8.43 -2.04
CA GLY A 128 13.25 8.00 -3.17
C GLY A 128 11.73 8.19 -3.03
N HIS A 129 11.26 9.03 -2.09
CA HIS A 129 9.82 9.19 -1.84
C HIS A 129 9.10 10.14 -2.83
N HIS A 130 9.81 10.80 -3.74
CA HIS A 130 9.21 11.67 -4.77
C HIS A 130 8.56 10.85 -5.91
N HIS A 131 7.65 9.94 -5.58
CA HIS A 131 7.07 8.99 -6.52
C HIS A 131 6.32 9.64 -7.69
N VAL A 132 5.73 10.83 -7.52
CA VAL A 132 5.05 11.56 -8.61
C VAL A 132 6.07 11.96 -9.66
N GLN A 133 7.20 12.56 -9.25
CA GLN A 133 8.25 12.98 -10.17
C GLN A 133 8.77 11.78 -10.98
N GLN A 134 9.06 10.69 -10.28
CA GLN A 134 9.50 9.43 -10.91
C GLN A 134 8.48 8.90 -11.93
N CYS A 135 7.19 8.92 -11.60
CA CYS A 135 6.14 8.49 -12.53
C CYS A 135 6.10 9.37 -13.79
N LEU A 136 6.17 10.69 -13.62
CA LEU A 136 6.15 11.64 -14.74
C LEU A 136 7.36 11.43 -15.67
N GLU A 137 8.56 11.23 -15.11
CA GLU A 137 9.79 10.90 -15.85
C GLU A 137 9.66 9.59 -16.66
N GLN A 138 8.88 8.63 -16.15
CA GLN A 138 8.61 7.36 -16.81
C GLN A 138 7.40 7.42 -17.78
N GLY A 139 6.80 8.60 -17.97
CA GLY A 139 5.65 8.81 -18.86
C GLY A 139 4.31 8.33 -18.30
N PHE A 140 4.22 8.10 -16.99
CA PHE A 140 2.98 7.74 -16.30
C PHE A 140 2.23 8.99 -15.84
N ALA A 141 0.91 8.94 -15.87
CA ALA A 141 0.10 9.78 -15.01
C ALA A 141 0.20 9.25 -13.58
N ALA A 142 0.22 10.15 -12.61
CA ALA A 142 0.40 9.82 -11.20
C ALA A 142 -0.80 10.33 -10.39
N PHE A 143 -1.50 9.45 -9.69
CA PHE A 143 -2.52 9.84 -8.72
C PHE A 143 -2.03 9.56 -7.31
N ALA A 144 -1.62 10.61 -6.60
CA ALA A 144 -1.23 10.53 -5.19
C ALA A 144 -2.47 10.71 -4.31
N LEU A 145 -2.90 9.64 -3.66
CA LEU A 145 -4.05 9.64 -2.76
C LEU A 145 -3.64 10.07 -1.35
N GLU A 146 -4.37 10.99 -0.71
CA GLU A 146 -4.17 11.26 0.72
C GLU A 146 -4.76 10.10 1.56
N GLN A 147 -3.90 9.27 2.14
CA GLN A 147 -4.31 8.13 2.96
C GLN A 147 -4.76 8.59 4.36
N ARG A 148 -5.74 7.87 4.92
CA ARG A 148 -6.21 8.05 6.31
C ARG A 148 -5.04 8.03 7.28
N GLY A 149 -5.01 8.97 8.23
CA GLY A 149 -3.94 9.12 9.21
C GLY A 149 -2.77 10.01 8.77
N PHE A 150 -2.75 10.49 7.52
CA PHE A 150 -1.69 11.37 7.00
C PHE A 150 -2.24 12.66 6.40
N GLY A 151 -1.38 13.68 6.33
CA GLY A 151 -1.64 14.97 5.69
C GLY A 151 -3.00 15.56 6.04
N ARG A 152 -3.80 15.85 5.01
CA ARG A 152 -5.16 16.42 5.17
C ARG A 152 -6.15 15.47 5.84
N ARG A 153 -5.85 14.17 5.88
CA ARG A 153 -6.67 13.13 6.52
C ARG A 153 -6.02 12.59 7.81
N ARG A 154 -5.17 13.39 8.46
CA ARG A 154 -4.65 13.08 9.79
C ARG A 154 -5.77 13.05 10.81
N ASP A 155 -5.62 12.18 11.81
CA ASP A 155 -6.50 12.16 12.98
C ASP A 155 -6.42 13.50 13.73
N GLN A 156 -7.59 14.08 14.04
CA GLN A 156 -7.70 15.40 14.67
C GLN A 156 -7.67 15.35 16.20
N ARG A 157 -7.58 14.16 16.80
CA ARG A 157 -7.40 13.97 18.26
C ARG A 157 -5.95 14.25 18.66
N LEU A 158 -5.48 15.47 18.40
CA LEU A 158 -4.07 15.86 18.51
C LEU A 158 -3.49 15.65 19.92
N LYS A 159 -4.30 15.87 20.98
CA LYS A 159 -3.90 15.61 22.37
C LYS A 159 -3.60 14.13 22.62
N GLU A 160 -4.41 13.24 22.05
CA GLU A 160 -4.24 11.80 22.19
C GLU A 160 -3.07 11.28 21.35
N GLN A 161 -2.84 11.86 20.15
CA GLN A 161 -1.69 11.51 19.32
C GLN A 161 -0.35 11.77 20.02
N ALA A 162 -0.25 12.87 20.78
CA ALA A 162 0.96 13.22 21.52
C ALA A 162 1.30 12.20 22.62
N ARG A 163 0.31 11.44 23.12
CA ARG A 163 0.46 10.51 24.23
C ARG A 163 1.11 9.18 23.84
N TYR A 164 0.73 8.62 22.70
CA TYR A 164 1.15 7.27 22.29
C TYR A 164 2.23 7.28 21.20
N GLY A 165 2.54 8.45 20.63
CA GLY A 165 3.42 8.57 19.47
C GLY A 165 2.77 8.04 18.20
N GLY A 166 3.01 8.71 17.08
CA GLY A 166 2.57 8.26 15.76
C GLY A 166 1.15 8.71 15.36
N ARG A 167 0.99 9.01 14.06
CA ARG A 167 -0.21 9.65 13.50
C ARG A 167 -1.42 8.71 13.32
N CYS A 168 -1.19 7.39 13.37
CA CYS A 168 -2.22 6.39 13.02
C CYS A 168 -2.79 5.62 14.21
N HIS A 169 -2.24 5.74 15.42
CA HIS A 169 -2.58 4.87 16.55
C HIS A 169 -4.08 4.84 16.85
N ASN A 170 -4.68 6.00 17.12
CA ASN A 170 -6.10 6.08 17.46
C ASN A 170 -7.02 5.67 16.30
N ALA A 171 -6.67 6.03 15.06
CA ALA A 171 -7.43 5.62 13.88
C ALA A 171 -7.43 4.09 13.75
N ALA A 172 -6.26 3.45 13.88
CA ALA A 172 -6.13 1.99 13.79
C ALA A 172 -6.86 1.27 14.94
N MET A 173 -6.68 1.73 16.18
CA MET A 173 -7.33 1.10 17.35
C MET A 173 -8.86 1.23 17.30
N VAL A 174 -9.40 2.37 16.84
CA VAL A 174 -10.85 2.54 16.68
C VAL A 174 -11.39 1.70 15.53
N ALA A 175 -10.69 1.63 14.39
CA ALA A 175 -11.07 0.73 13.30
C ALA A 175 -11.17 -0.72 13.81
N GLN A 176 -10.15 -1.19 14.54
CA GLN A 176 -10.12 -2.53 15.13
C GLN A 176 -11.25 -2.77 16.14
N LEU A 177 -11.62 -1.76 16.94
CA LEU A 177 -12.77 -1.85 17.86
C LEU A 177 -14.08 -2.13 17.12
N HIS A 178 -14.23 -1.61 15.89
CA HIS A 178 -15.37 -1.84 15.02
C HIS A 178 -15.23 -3.09 14.14
N GLY A 179 -14.20 -3.91 14.36
CA GLY A 179 -13.98 -5.14 13.58
C GLY A 179 -13.35 -4.91 12.20
N ARG A 180 -12.87 -3.70 11.92
CA ARG A 180 -12.21 -3.32 10.66
C ARG A 180 -10.74 -2.99 10.88
N THR A 181 -10.02 -2.70 9.82
CA THR A 181 -8.62 -2.28 9.91
C THR A 181 -8.35 -1.00 9.14
N LEU A 182 -7.39 -0.21 9.61
CA LEU A 182 -6.97 0.99 8.89
C LEU A 182 -6.36 0.66 7.52
N ILE A 183 -5.77 -0.54 7.35
CA ILE A 183 -5.34 -1.04 6.04
C ILE A 183 -6.56 -1.26 5.15
N GLY A 184 -7.60 -1.96 5.62
CA GLY A 184 -8.84 -2.19 4.88
C GLY A 184 -9.50 -0.86 4.48
N GLU A 185 -9.60 0.10 5.39
CA GLU A 185 -10.12 1.44 5.06
C GLU A 185 -9.31 2.16 3.98
N ARG A 186 -7.97 2.05 4.00
CA ARG A 186 -7.11 2.65 2.96
C ARG A 186 -7.21 1.91 1.62
N VAL A 187 -7.37 0.59 1.63
CA VAL A 187 -7.67 -0.21 0.43
C VAL A 187 -9.00 0.25 -0.17
N ARG A 188 -10.01 0.46 0.68
CA ARG A 188 -11.30 0.97 0.23
C ARG A 188 -11.19 2.36 -0.39
N ASP A 189 -10.46 3.27 0.25
CA ASP A 189 -10.22 4.61 -0.32
C ASP A 189 -9.53 4.53 -1.69
N ALA A 190 -8.59 3.59 -1.89
CA ALA A 190 -7.92 3.35 -3.16
C ALA A 190 -8.90 2.84 -4.25
N GLN A 191 -9.78 1.90 -3.91
CA GLN A 191 -10.82 1.42 -4.83
C GLN A 191 -11.76 2.57 -5.26
N VAL A 192 -12.21 3.38 -4.29
CA VAL A 192 -13.12 4.49 -4.56
C VAL A 192 -12.41 5.62 -5.33
N ALA A 193 -11.12 5.85 -5.09
CA ALA A 193 -10.34 6.79 -5.90
C ALA A 193 -10.34 6.39 -7.39
N LEU A 194 -10.15 5.10 -7.68
CA LEU A 194 -10.20 4.58 -9.05
C LEU A 194 -11.61 4.66 -9.64
N ASP A 195 -12.67 4.49 -8.83
CA ASP A 195 -14.04 4.72 -9.28
C ASP A 195 -14.27 6.18 -9.66
N ALA A 196 -13.83 7.13 -8.81
CA ALA A 196 -13.95 8.56 -9.07
C ALA A 196 -13.19 8.97 -10.34
N ILE A 197 -11.97 8.47 -10.54
CA ILE A 197 -11.18 8.73 -11.75
C ILE A 197 -11.87 8.15 -13.00
N ALA A 198 -12.39 6.92 -12.91
CA ALA A 198 -13.10 6.29 -14.02
C ALA A 198 -14.39 7.05 -14.37
N TYR A 199 -15.13 7.51 -13.36
CA TYR A 199 -16.32 8.32 -13.54
C TYR A 199 -16.00 9.66 -14.22
N LEU A 200 -15.01 10.39 -13.72
CA LEU A 200 -14.59 11.67 -14.30
C LEU A 200 -14.12 11.49 -15.75
N ARG A 201 -13.33 10.46 -16.05
CA ARG A 201 -12.89 10.13 -17.41
C ARG A 201 -14.07 9.87 -18.37
N ASN A 202 -15.15 9.26 -17.87
CA ASN A 202 -16.29 8.87 -18.71
C ASN A 202 -17.35 9.97 -18.86
N ASN A 203 -17.42 10.93 -17.93
CA ASN A 203 -18.51 11.89 -17.84
C ASN A 203 -18.09 13.35 -18.03
N LEU A 204 -16.80 13.67 -18.00
CA LEU A 204 -16.31 15.00 -18.36
C LEU A 204 -15.93 15.05 -19.84
N ASP A 205 -16.42 16.08 -20.54
CA ASP A 205 -16.18 16.27 -21.97
C ASP A 205 -14.72 16.63 -22.27
N GLY A 206 -14.17 16.02 -23.33
CA GLY A 206 -12.99 16.50 -24.05
C GLY A 206 -11.79 16.89 -23.17
N ASP A 207 -11.30 18.13 -23.34
CA ASP A 207 -10.11 18.67 -22.68
C ASP A 207 -10.29 18.94 -21.17
N ALA A 208 -11.50 18.77 -20.63
CA ALA A 208 -11.77 19.03 -19.21
C ALA A 208 -11.13 17.97 -18.31
N PHE A 209 -11.07 16.71 -18.75
CA PHE A 209 -10.38 15.64 -18.03
C PHE A 209 -9.22 15.08 -18.86
N PRO A 210 -8.02 14.92 -18.28
CA PRO A 210 -6.87 14.42 -19.03
C PRO A 210 -7.08 12.98 -19.54
N ARG A 211 -6.51 12.67 -20.71
CA ARG A 211 -6.61 11.33 -21.29
C ARG A 211 -5.73 10.33 -20.53
N LEU A 212 -6.38 9.43 -19.79
CA LEU A 212 -5.76 8.36 -19.02
C LEU A 212 -6.08 6.98 -19.60
N ASP A 213 -5.08 6.11 -19.61
CA ASP A 213 -5.25 4.71 -19.97
C ASP A 213 -5.56 3.87 -18.72
N LEU A 214 -6.84 3.78 -18.37
CA LEU A 214 -7.26 2.98 -17.21
C LEU A 214 -7.28 1.46 -17.50
N ALA A 215 -6.85 1.00 -18.69
CA ALA A 215 -6.52 -0.41 -18.89
C ALA A 215 -5.11 -0.74 -18.36
N ARG A 216 -4.26 0.28 -18.16
CA ARG A 216 -2.91 0.19 -17.61
C ARG A 216 -2.80 0.97 -16.31
N VAL A 217 -3.45 0.45 -15.25
CA VAL A 217 -3.35 1.00 -13.89
C VAL A 217 -2.38 0.15 -13.08
N ALA A 218 -1.39 0.79 -12.47
CA ALA A 218 -0.51 0.17 -11.48
C ALA A 218 -0.64 0.86 -10.12
N SER A 219 -0.11 0.24 -9.08
CA SER A 219 0.00 0.87 -7.77
C SER A 219 1.41 0.72 -7.21
N MET A 220 1.88 1.77 -6.52
CA MET A 220 3.16 1.78 -5.84
C MET A 220 3.11 2.55 -4.52
N GLY A 221 4.08 2.25 -3.66
CA GLY A 221 4.24 2.94 -2.40
C GLY A 221 5.37 2.37 -1.56
N ASN A 222 5.86 3.17 -0.60
CA ASN A 222 6.89 2.74 0.34
C ASN A 222 6.31 2.58 1.74
N SER A 223 6.79 1.62 2.53
CA SER A 223 6.35 1.40 3.92
C SER A 223 4.85 1.12 4.01
N ALA A 224 4.09 1.86 4.82
CA ALA A 224 2.63 1.78 4.86
C ALA A 224 1.97 1.84 3.46
N GLY A 225 2.51 2.64 2.54
CA GLY A 225 2.02 2.72 1.17
C GLY A 225 2.30 1.45 0.36
N GLY A 226 3.45 0.80 0.61
CA GLY A 226 3.76 -0.52 0.04
C GLY A 226 2.83 -1.60 0.59
N THR A 227 2.51 -1.54 1.88
CA THR A 227 1.52 -2.42 2.51
C THR A 227 0.16 -2.28 1.82
N VAL A 228 -0.36 -1.06 1.67
CA VAL A 228 -1.65 -0.85 1.00
C VAL A 228 -1.57 -1.21 -0.50
N THR A 229 -0.43 -1.00 -1.17
CA THR A 229 -0.21 -1.44 -2.56
C THR A 229 -0.41 -2.96 -2.70
N ILE A 230 0.15 -3.76 -1.78
CA ILE A 230 -0.01 -5.22 -1.77
C ILE A 230 -1.50 -5.58 -1.69
N TYR A 231 -2.21 -5.07 -0.67
CA TYR A 231 -3.61 -5.43 -0.45
C TYR A 231 -4.54 -4.88 -1.54
N ALA A 232 -4.38 -3.62 -1.96
CA ALA A 232 -5.19 -3.04 -3.03
C ALA A 232 -5.01 -3.80 -4.36
N SER A 233 -3.80 -4.28 -4.65
CA SER A 233 -3.55 -5.09 -5.85
C SER A 233 -4.23 -6.46 -5.82
N ILE A 234 -4.68 -6.94 -4.66
CA ILE A 234 -5.47 -8.17 -4.52
C ILE A 234 -6.96 -7.85 -4.74
N PHE A 235 -7.47 -6.81 -4.08
CA PHE A 235 -8.91 -6.51 -4.03
C PHE A 235 -9.43 -5.60 -5.16
N ASP A 236 -8.55 -5.00 -5.96
CA ASP A 236 -8.96 -4.20 -7.12
C ASP A 236 -8.38 -4.79 -8.41
N GLU A 237 -9.26 -5.33 -9.25
CA GLU A 237 -8.88 -5.92 -10.53
C GLU A 237 -8.36 -4.88 -11.54
N ARG A 238 -8.67 -3.59 -11.37
CA ARG A 238 -8.18 -2.53 -12.26
C ARG A 238 -6.68 -2.34 -12.08
N ILE A 239 -6.14 -2.57 -10.88
CA ILE A 239 -4.70 -2.58 -10.64
C ILE A 239 -4.12 -3.83 -11.32
N LYS A 240 -3.41 -3.62 -12.43
CA LYS A 240 -2.81 -4.65 -13.29
C LYS A 240 -1.34 -4.93 -12.96
N ALA A 241 -0.67 -4.05 -12.23
CA ALA A 241 0.72 -4.23 -11.81
C ALA A 241 0.97 -3.57 -10.44
N ALA A 242 1.90 -4.13 -9.67
CA ALA A 242 2.17 -3.70 -8.30
C ALA A 242 3.68 -3.47 -8.09
N MET A 243 4.03 -2.35 -7.45
CA MET A 243 5.41 -2.04 -7.07
C MET A 243 5.50 -1.60 -5.60
N PRO A 244 5.23 -2.51 -4.65
CA PRO A 244 5.36 -2.21 -3.22
C PRO A 244 6.83 -2.14 -2.79
N SER A 245 7.13 -1.24 -1.88
CA SER A 245 8.47 -1.06 -1.32
C SER A 245 8.49 -1.06 0.20
N GLY A 246 9.52 -1.66 0.79
CA GLY A 246 9.79 -1.57 2.22
C GLY A 246 8.63 -2.06 3.09
N SER A 247 7.93 -3.11 2.67
CA SER A 247 6.70 -3.57 3.35
C SER A 247 6.43 -5.06 3.27
N LEU A 248 6.92 -5.77 2.24
CA LEU A 248 6.78 -7.22 2.15
C LEU A 248 7.82 -7.89 3.06
N CYS A 249 7.40 -8.46 4.17
CA CYS A 249 8.25 -9.25 5.07
C CYS A 249 7.37 -10.18 5.88
N GLN A 250 7.80 -11.42 6.14
CA GLN A 250 7.04 -12.34 7.01
C GLN A 250 6.69 -11.67 8.34
N PHE A 251 5.47 -11.89 8.83
CA PHE A 251 5.01 -11.33 10.10
C PHE A 251 5.95 -11.73 11.24
N ASP A 252 6.35 -13.01 11.27
CA ASP A 252 7.25 -13.56 12.30
C ASP A 252 8.69 -13.01 12.23
N ARG A 253 9.05 -12.29 11.15
CA ARG A 253 10.37 -11.66 10.96
C ARG A 253 10.35 -10.14 11.18
N SER A 254 9.17 -9.55 11.31
CA SER A 254 8.98 -8.10 11.38
C SER A 254 7.89 -7.75 12.38
N ILE A 255 6.63 -7.57 11.94
CA ILE A 255 5.50 -7.11 12.75
C ILE A 255 5.31 -7.87 14.08
N GLY A 256 5.65 -9.16 14.14
CA GLY A 256 5.54 -9.99 15.33
C GLY A 256 6.67 -9.83 16.36
N ILE A 257 7.79 -9.20 15.99
CA ILE A 257 9.01 -9.12 16.82
C ILE A 257 9.69 -7.73 16.86
N ILE A 258 9.24 -6.78 16.04
CA ILE A 258 9.72 -5.40 15.97
C ILE A 258 8.55 -4.47 16.31
N ASP A 259 8.83 -3.34 16.97
CA ASP A 259 7.80 -2.32 17.22
C ASP A 259 7.42 -1.61 15.92
N HIS A 260 6.15 -1.73 15.53
CA HIS A 260 5.59 -1.08 14.35
C HIS A 260 4.48 -0.11 14.70
N CYS A 261 4.18 0.80 13.76
CA CYS A 261 2.94 1.55 13.83
C CYS A 261 1.75 0.58 13.85
N VAL A 262 0.82 0.79 14.78
CA VAL A 262 -0.36 -0.08 15.03
C VAL A 262 -1.22 -0.27 13.77
N CYS A 263 -1.14 0.64 12.80
CA CYS A 263 -1.82 0.49 11.51
C CYS A 263 -1.41 -0.76 10.72
N ASN A 264 -0.28 -1.40 11.03
CA ASN A 264 0.15 -2.65 10.40
C ASN A 264 -0.53 -3.90 10.99
N PHE A 265 -1.19 -3.79 12.14
CA PHE A 265 -1.77 -4.93 12.83
C PHE A 265 -3.19 -5.20 12.32
N ILE A 266 -3.38 -6.39 11.78
CA ILE A 266 -4.68 -6.95 11.37
C ILE A 266 -5.02 -8.07 12.37
N PRO A 267 -6.02 -7.91 13.25
CA PRO A 267 -6.34 -8.89 14.27
C PRO A 267 -6.57 -10.29 13.68
N GLY A 268 -5.82 -11.28 14.16
CA GLY A 268 -5.96 -12.68 13.75
C GLY A 268 -5.31 -13.06 12.42
N ILE A 269 -4.72 -12.13 11.65
CA ILE A 269 -4.18 -12.43 10.31
C ILE A 269 -3.16 -13.57 10.31
N ARG A 270 -2.25 -13.60 11.28
CA ARG A 270 -1.20 -14.61 11.38
C ARG A 270 -1.73 -16.02 11.65
N ARG A 271 -2.98 -16.17 12.08
CA ARG A 271 -3.63 -17.49 12.16
C ARG A 271 -3.80 -18.11 10.78
N TYR A 272 -4.03 -17.30 9.76
CA TYR A 272 -4.37 -17.74 8.42
C TYR A 272 -3.24 -17.57 7.44
N PHE A 273 -2.46 -16.49 7.54
CA PHE A 273 -1.48 -16.14 6.53
C PHE A 273 -0.12 -15.76 7.12
N GLU A 274 0.92 -16.07 6.38
CA GLU A 274 2.15 -15.29 6.35
C GLU A 274 2.13 -14.27 5.19
N MET A 275 3.00 -13.25 5.22
CA MET A 275 2.99 -12.21 4.18
C MET A 275 3.31 -12.76 2.78
N GLY A 276 4.09 -13.85 2.69
CA GLY A 276 4.31 -14.57 1.44
C GLY A 276 3.02 -15.17 0.85
N ASP A 277 2.09 -15.64 1.69
CA ASP A 277 0.81 -16.21 1.25
C ASP A 277 -0.11 -15.11 0.69
N ILE A 278 -0.13 -13.96 1.36
CA ILE A 278 -0.87 -12.78 0.90
C ILE A 278 -0.30 -12.30 -0.43
N GLY A 279 1.02 -12.18 -0.56
CA GLY A 279 1.67 -11.78 -1.81
C GLY A 279 1.40 -12.76 -2.97
N ALA A 280 1.21 -14.05 -2.69
CA ALA A 280 0.85 -15.05 -3.70
C ALA A 280 -0.52 -14.78 -4.35
N LEU A 281 -1.43 -14.10 -3.66
CA LEU A 281 -2.73 -13.69 -4.22
C LEU A 281 -2.60 -12.62 -5.33
N ILE A 282 -1.45 -11.96 -5.48
CA ILE A 282 -1.23 -10.98 -6.55
C ILE A 282 -1.03 -11.66 -7.91
N ALA A 283 -0.49 -12.89 -7.93
CA ALA A 283 -0.29 -13.64 -9.19
C ALA A 283 -1.59 -13.71 -10.00
N PRO A 284 -1.59 -13.59 -11.33
CA PRO A 284 -0.43 -13.50 -12.23
C PRO A 284 -0.01 -12.06 -12.56
N LYS A 285 -0.47 -11.04 -11.82
CA LYS A 285 -0.19 -9.63 -12.14
C LYS A 285 1.32 -9.34 -12.02
N PRO A 286 1.95 -8.53 -12.89
CA PRO A 286 3.31 -8.08 -12.68
C PRO A 286 3.56 -7.52 -11.27
N LEU A 287 4.58 -8.03 -10.58
CA LEU A 287 4.93 -7.63 -9.21
C LEU A 287 6.44 -7.36 -9.08
N VAL A 288 6.79 -6.12 -8.74
CA VAL A 288 8.18 -5.73 -8.40
C VAL A 288 8.23 -5.31 -6.95
N VAL A 289 8.77 -6.18 -6.10
CA VAL A 289 9.01 -5.86 -4.69
C VAL A 289 10.34 -5.13 -4.58
N VAL A 290 10.36 -3.97 -3.94
CA VAL A 290 11.57 -3.17 -3.73
C VAL A 290 11.91 -3.17 -2.25
N HIS A 291 13.17 -3.45 -1.91
CA HIS A 291 13.55 -3.60 -0.51
C HIS A 291 15.02 -3.28 -0.24
N GLY A 292 15.29 -2.58 0.87
CA GLY A 292 16.67 -2.31 1.30
C GLY A 292 17.26 -3.48 2.08
N VAL A 293 18.51 -3.84 1.80
CA VAL A 293 19.19 -4.94 2.52
C VAL A 293 19.50 -4.59 3.98
N GLU A 294 19.58 -3.31 4.32
CA GLU A 294 19.83 -2.80 5.67
C GLU A 294 18.56 -2.31 6.38
N ASP A 295 17.36 -2.62 5.83
CA ASP A 295 16.10 -2.22 6.44
C ASP A 295 15.90 -2.91 7.80
N ALA A 296 16.00 -2.12 8.88
CA ALA A 296 15.85 -2.59 10.25
C ALA A 296 14.38 -2.75 10.70
N ILE A 297 13.42 -2.26 9.92
CA ILE A 297 11.98 -2.31 10.22
C ILE A 297 11.36 -3.55 9.56
N PHE A 298 11.75 -3.82 8.31
CA PHE A 298 11.37 -5.00 7.56
C PHE A 298 12.63 -5.75 7.13
N PRO A 299 13.17 -6.67 7.94
CA PRO A 299 14.44 -7.33 7.59
C PRO A 299 14.38 -8.11 6.28
N ILE A 300 15.41 -7.94 5.43
CA ILE A 300 15.49 -8.55 4.09
C ILE A 300 15.33 -10.08 4.09
N ALA A 301 15.74 -10.75 5.18
CA ALA A 301 15.57 -12.20 5.32
C ALA A 301 14.08 -12.60 5.25
N GLY A 302 13.19 -11.87 5.92
CA GLY A 302 11.76 -12.14 5.86
C GLY A 302 11.14 -11.76 4.50
N THR A 303 11.69 -10.76 3.81
CA THR A 303 11.29 -10.44 2.43
C THR A 303 11.67 -11.56 1.46
N ARG A 304 12.88 -12.11 1.58
CA ARG A 304 13.35 -13.25 0.76
C ARG A 304 12.49 -14.50 1.00
N GLU A 305 12.20 -14.81 2.26
CA GLU A 305 11.31 -15.93 2.64
C GLU A 305 9.89 -15.74 2.06
N ALA A 306 9.33 -14.53 2.12
CA ALA A 306 8.04 -14.23 1.51
C ALA A 306 8.09 -14.37 -0.03
N MET A 307 9.14 -13.87 -0.66
CA MET A 307 9.36 -13.96 -2.11
C MET A 307 9.51 -15.40 -2.61
N ASP A 308 10.05 -16.32 -1.81
CA ASP A 308 10.12 -17.73 -2.19
C ASP A 308 8.72 -18.34 -2.31
N THR A 309 7.78 -17.97 -1.43
CA THR A 309 6.36 -18.37 -1.56
C THR A 309 5.71 -17.74 -2.79
N ILE A 310 5.93 -16.45 -3.01
CA ILE A 310 5.38 -15.73 -4.17
C ILE A 310 5.88 -16.34 -5.48
N ARG A 311 7.18 -16.62 -5.61
CA ARG A 311 7.76 -17.24 -6.81
C ARG A 311 7.15 -18.60 -7.13
N ARG A 312 6.86 -19.42 -6.11
CA ARG A 312 6.13 -20.69 -6.32
C ARG A 312 4.75 -20.44 -6.91
N ALA A 313 4.02 -19.47 -6.38
CA ALA A 313 2.70 -19.10 -6.89
C ALA A 313 2.72 -18.60 -8.34
N TYR A 314 3.72 -17.80 -8.70
CA TYR A 314 3.89 -17.32 -10.08
C TYR A 314 4.30 -18.44 -11.05
N ALA A 315 5.17 -19.36 -10.62
CA ALA A 315 5.52 -20.54 -11.39
C ALA A 315 4.30 -21.45 -11.63
N ASP A 316 3.51 -21.70 -10.60
CA ASP A 316 2.29 -22.51 -10.69
C ASP A 316 1.19 -21.81 -11.53
N ALA A 317 1.17 -20.48 -11.58
CA ALA A 317 0.33 -19.70 -12.47
C ALA A 317 0.85 -19.63 -13.93
N GLY A 318 1.99 -20.27 -14.23
CA GLY A 318 2.58 -20.29 -15.57
C GLY A 318 3.27 -18.99 -15.99
N VAL A 319 3.56 -18.10 -15.04
CA VAL A 319 4.16 -16.77 -15.26
C VAL A 319 5.36 -16.50 -14.33
N PRO A 320 6.35 -17.40 -14.24
CA PRO A 320 7.44 -17.30 -13.26
C PRO A 320 8.23 -15.97 -13.33
N ASP A 321 8.33 -15.38 -14.51
CA ASP A 321 9.09 -14.15 -14.76
C ASP A 321 8.30 -12.86 -14.46
N MET A 322 7.04 -12.96 -14.03
CA MET A 322 6.18 -11.82 -13.71
C MET A 322 6.31 -11.32 -12.27
N CYS A 323 7.18 -11.92 -11.46
CA CYS A 323 7.52 -11.40 -10.13
C CYS A 323 9.04 -11.22 -9.96
N ALA A 324 9.44 -10.17 -9.24
CA ALA A 324 10.85 -9.95 -8.93
C ALA A 324 11.05 -9.21 -7.60
N LEU A 325 12.23 -9.44 -7.00
CA LEU A 325 12.72 -8.72 -5.83
C LEU A 325 13.89 -7.84 -6.27
N VAL A 326 13.81 -6.55 -5.98
CA VAL A 326 14.87 -5.57 -6.13
C VAL A 326 15.47 -5.30 -4.75
N GLU A 327 16.76 -5.57 -4.61
CA GLU A 327 17.50 -5.35 -3.38
C GLU A 327 18.37 -4.10 -3.52
N GLY A 328 18.02 -3.05 -2.78
CA GLY A 328 18.79 -1.82 -2.69
C GLY A 328 19.84 -1.89 -1.57
N PRO A 329 20.95 -1.14 -1.69
CA PRO A 329 22.11 -1.30 -0.80
C PRO A 329 21.94 -0.72 0.61
N HIS A 330 20.92 0.11 0.87
CA HIS A 330 20.76 0.83 2.14
C HIS A 330 19.53 0.32 2.93
N GLY A 331 18.99 1.17 3.80
CA GLY A 331 17.87 0.87 4.68
C GLY A 331 16.48 1.07 4.06
N HIS A 332 15.58 1.63 4.86
CA HIS A 332 14.15 1.78 4.58
C HIS A 332 13.86 2.90 3.57
N GLU A 333 14.18 2.66 2.31
CA GLU A 333 14.12 3.63 1.20
C GLU A 333 13.46 3.01 -0.04
N PHE A 334 13.10 3.87 -1.00
CA PHE A 334 12.74 3.43 -2.35
C PHE A 334 13.95 3.55 -3.30
N TYR A 335 14.13 2.55 -4.17
CA TYR A 335 15.29 2.46 -5.08
C TYR A 335 14.85 2.60 -6.55
N PRO A 336 14.56 3.83 -7.03
CA PRO A 336 13.93 4.05 -8.34
C PRO A 336 14.77 3.53 -9.50
N GLU A 337 16.08 3.78 -9.49
CA GLU A 337 17.00 3.38 -10.56
C GLU A 337 17.08 1.87 -10.78
N LEU A 338 16.80 1.09 -9.73
CA LEU A 338 16.78 -0.38 -9.80
C LEU A 338 15.37 -0.90 -10.11
N ALA A 339 14.35 -0.26 -9.55
CA ALA A 339 12.96 -0.71 -9.62
C ALA A 339 12.31 -0.44 -10.98
N TRP A 340 12.43 0.79 -11.50
CA TRP A 340 11.73 1.20 -12.72
C TRP A 340 12.11 0.40 -13.97
N PRO A 341 13.40 0.14 -14.28
CA PRO A 341 13.76 -0.67 -15.44
C PRO A 341 13.10 -2.06 -15.42
N LEU A 342 13.02 -2.67 -14.23
CA LEU A 342 12.41 -3.96 -14.04
C LEU A 342 10.89 -3.90 -14.16
N PHE A 343 10.27 -2.89 -13.56
CA PHE A 343 8.83 -2.66 -13.67
C PHE A 343 8.39 -2.47 -15.12
N ARG A 344 9.10 -1.63 -15.89
CA ARG A 344 8.87 -1.42 -17.32
C ARG A 344 9.02 -2.73 -18.11
N ARG A 345 10.04 -3.53 -17.82
CA ARG A 345 10.27 -4.83 -18.48
C ARG A 345 9.12 -5.81 -18.24
N LEU A 346 8.67 -5.95 -16.98
CA LEU A 346 7.63 -6.91 -16.61
C LEU A 346 6.24 -6.51 -17.12
N THR A 347 5.95 -5.21 -17.16
CA THR A 347 4.65 -4.71 -17.63
C THR A 347 4.60 -4.53 -19.15
N GLY A 348 5.73 -4.24 -19.79
CA GLY A 348 5.78 -3.84 -21.20
C GLY A 348 5.10 -2.50 -21.48
N TRP A 349 4.81 -1.71 -20.43
CA TRP A 349 4.17 -0.40 -20.54
C TRP A 349 5.18 0.67 -20.89
#